data_AF-A0A2W1BLL3-F1
#
_entry.id   AF-A0A2W1BLL3-F1
#
_cell.length_a   1.000
_cell.length_b   1.000
_cell.length_c   1.000
_cell.angle_alpha   90.00
_cell.angle_beta   90.00
_cell.angle_gamma   90.00
#
_symmetry.space_group_name_H-M   'P 1'
#
loop_
_entity.id
_entity.type
_entity.pdbx_description
1 polymer ?
#
loop_
_entity_poly.entity_id
_entity_poly.type
_entity_poly.pdbx_seq_one_letter_code
_entity_poly.pdbx_strand_id
1 'polypeptide(L)'
;MCSKNIVIVLCFIGLVKAYDDFKIIDSIQQEEPCTSRGGLCTIAADCPKDHLVEERGLCPSQRSRGVECCYGLSVKETRCEKRGGMCLPGKKPCGDVILFKEATDCPKDTKCCILVH
;
A
#
# COMPACT_ATOMS: atom_id res chain seq x y z
N MET A 1 -31.22 0.72 -16.67
CA MET A 1 -31.13 1.94 -15.84
C MET A 1 -30.59 1.54 -14.47
N CYS A 2 -29.30 1.78 -14.18
CA CYS A 2 -28.78 1.58 -12.83
C CYS A 2 -29.43 2.60 -11.90
N SER A 3 -30.11 2.12 -10.86
CA SER A 3 -30.78 2.99 -9.88
C SER A 3 -29.73 3.85 -9.17
N LYS A 4 -29.90 5.18 -9.14
CA LYS A 4 -29.00 6.13 -8.46
C LYS A 4 -28.67 5.69 -7.03
N ASN A 5 -29.63 5.06 -6.34
CA ASN A 5 -29.46 4.55 -4.98
C ASN A 5 -28.46 3.38 -4.90
N ILE A 6 -28.42 2.50 -5.90
CA ILE A 6 -27.47 1.37 -5.95
C ILE A 6 -26.04 1.90 -6.16
N VAL A 7 -25.87 2.92 -7.01
CA VAL A 7 -24.56 3.54 -7.27
C VAL A 7 -24.02 4.21 -6.02
N ILE A 8 -24.87 4.94 -5.28
CA ILE A 8 -24.48 5.61 -4.03
C ILE A 8 -24.04 4.58 -2.98
N VAL A 9 -24.79 3.50 -2.79
CA VAL A 9 -24.47 2.44 -1.83
C VAL A 9 -23.13 1.77 -2.17
N LEU A 10 -22.86 1.46 -3.44
CA LEU A 10 -21.60 0.87 -3.87
C LEU A 10 -20.40 1.80 -3.65
N CYS A 11 -20.55 3.09 -3.92
CA CYS A 11 -19.49 4.08 -3.65
C CYS A 11 -19.18 4.19 -2.16
N PHE A 12 -20.20 4.23 -1.29
CA PHE A 12 -19.99 4.26 0.15
C PHE A 12 -19.29 2.98 0.66
N ILE A 13 -19.72 1.79 0.21
CA ILE A 13 -19.08 0.53 0.61
C ILE A 13 -17.62 0.47 0.15
N GLY A 14 -17.32 0.93 -1.08
CA GLY A 14 -15.95 0.96 -1.61
C GLY A 14 -15.03 1.88 -0.83
N LEU A 15 -15.50 3.10 -0.48
CA LEU A 15 -14.71 4.06 0.31
C LEU A 15 -14.40 3.54 1.73
N VAL A 16 -15.39 2.92 2.39
CA VAL A 16 -15.20 2.35 3.73
C VAL A 16 -14.15 1.24 3.71
N LYS A 17 -14.19 0.33 2.72
CA LYS A 17 -13.19 -0.74 2.59
C LYS A 17 -11.77 -0.22 2.41
N ALA A 18 -11.56 0.78 1.56
CA ALA A 18 -10.23 1.36 1.34
C ALA A 18 -9.67 2.02 2.61
N TYR A 19 -10.53 2.70 3.38
CA TYR A 19 -10.15 3.28 4.68
C TYR A 19 -9.74 2.21 5.69
N ASP A 20 -10.51 1.11 5.76
CA ASP A 20 -10.21 -0.01 6.64
C ASP A 20 -8.88 -0.70 6.28
N ASP A 21 -8.58 -0.87 5.00
CA ASP A 21 -7.32 -1.46 4.53
C ASP A 21 -6.10 -0.61 4.99
N PHE A 22 -6.13 0.71 4.83
CA PHE A 22 -5.03 1.58 5.29
C PHE A 22 -4.86 1.54 6.80
N LYS A 23 -5.96 1.50 7.57
CA LYS A 23 -5.91 1.40 9.02
C LYS A 23 -5.27 0.08 9.47
N ILE A 24 -5.54 -1.01 8.77
CA ILE A 24 -4.90 -2.30 9.04
C ILE A 24 -3.40 -2.21 8.77
N ILE A 25 -2.99 -1.72 7.60
CA ILE A 25 -1.58 -1.60 7.21
C ILE A 25 -0.81 -0.72 8.20
N ASP A 26 -1.35 0.45 8.56
CA ASP A 26 -0.72 1.38 9.50
C ASP A 26 -0.62 0.82 10.93
N SER A 27 -1.41 -0.20 11.27
CA SER A 27 -1.38 -0.87 12.58
C SER A 27 -0.32 -1.97 12.70
N ILE A 28 0.36 -2.32 11.61
CA ILE A 28 1.37 -3.39 11.60
C ILE A 28 2.68 -2.85 12.13
N GLN A 29 3.15 -3.43 13.23
CA GLN A 29 4.45 -3.11 13.80
C GLN A 29 5.56 -3.76 12.97
N GLN A 30 6.61 -3.00 12.70
CA GLN A 30 7.81 -3.51 12.04
C GLN A 30 8.70 -4.18 13.08
N GLU A 31 9.05 -5.45 12.85
CA GLU A 31 9.77 -6.28 13.82
C GLU A 31 11.22 -6.51 13.36
N GLU A 32 12.15 -6.44 14.31
CA GLU A 32 13.60 -6.51 14.06
C GLU A 32 14.05 -7.73 13.23
N PRO A 33 13.52 -8.96 13.44
CA PRO A 33 13.92 -10.12 12.64
C PRO A 33 13.62 -9.96 11.14
N CYS A 34 12.63 -9.15 10.78
CA CYS A 34 12.30 -8.84 9.40
C CYS A 34 13.08 -7.61 8.89
N THR A 35 13.13 -6.52 9.67
CA THR A 35 13.76 -5.26 9.23
C THR A 35 15.27 -5.36 9.13
N SER A 36 15.93 -6.18 9.97
CA SER A 36 17.37 -6.48 9.87
C SER A 36 17.77 -7.16 8.56
N ARG A 37 16.80 -7.77 7.87
CA ARG A 37 16.97 -8.40 6.55
C ARG A 37 16.55 -7.50 5.39
N GLY A 38 16.20 -6.23 5.67
CA GLY A 38 15.69 -5.29 4.67
C GLY A 38 14.24 -5.54 4.25
N GLY A 39 13.50 -6.38 5.00
CA GLY A 39 12.06 -6.59 4.77
C GLY A 39 11.19 -5.65 5.60
N LEU A 40 9.89 -5.74 5.36
CA LEU A 40 8.83 -5.13 6.16
C LEU A 40 7.75 -6.15 6.53
N CYS A 41 7.19 -5.98 7.72
CA CYS A 41 6.02 -6.73 8.16
C CYS A 41 4.78 -6.19 7.44
N THR A 42 4.06 -7.07 6.75
CA THR A 42 2.79 -6.75 6.08
C THR A 42 1.85 -7.97 6.09
N ILE A 43 0.60 -7.80 5.68
CA ILE A 43 -0.31 -8.94 5.53
C ILE A 43 0.22 -9.84 4.40
N ALA A 44 0.42 -11.13 4.69
CA ALA A 44 1.05 -12.05 3.74
C ALA A 44 0.30 -12.13 2.40
N ALA A 45 -1.04 -12.01 2.43
CA ALA A 45 -1.89 -11.99 1.24
C ALA A 45 -1.75 -10.71 0.39
N ASP A 46 -1.29 -9.62 0.99
CA ASP A 46 -1.12 -8.33 0.33
C ASP A 46 0.35 -8.08 -0.10
N CYS A 47 1.27 -9.00 0.22
CA CYS A 47 2.64 -8.96 -0.26
C CYS A 47 2.68 -9.19 -1.79
N PRO A 48 3.47 -8.40 -2.56
CA PRO A 48 3.62 -8.63 -3.99
C PRO A 48 4.09 -10.06 -4.29
N LYS A 49 3.66 -10.60 -5.43
CA LYS A 49 4.07 -11.93 -5.88
C LYS A 49 5.60 -12.02 -5.86
N ASP A 50 6.10 -13.14 -5.35
CA ASP A 50 7.54 -13.45 -5.28
C ASP A 50 8.37 -12.52 -4.36
N HIS A 51 7.75 -11.66 -3.56
CA HIS A 51 8.43 -10.79 -2.59
C HIS A 51 8.28 -11.27 -1.15
N LEU A 52 7.50 -12.32 -0.94
CA LEU A 52 7.26 -12.91 0.37
C LEU A 52 8.50 -13.70 0.79
N VAL A 53 9.03 -13.41 1.97
CA VAL A 53 10.28 -14.06 2.43
C VAL A 53 10.05 -15.56 2.59
N GLU A 54 11.02 -16.37 2.12
CA GLU A 54 10.96 -17.83 2.22
C GLU A 54 10.95 -18.30 3.67
N GLU A 55 11.83 -17.70 4.49
CA GLU A 55 11.85 -17.92 5.94
C GLU A 55 10.65 -17.25 6.60
N ARG A 56 9.81 -18.08 7.25
CA ARG A 56 8.56 -17.65 7.88
C ARG A 56 8.74 -17.30 9.34
N GLY A 57 7.84 -16.47 9.85
CA GLY A 57 7.78 -16.13 11.27
C GLY A 57 8.75 -15.01 11.67
N LEU A 58 9.18 -14.19 10.72
CA LEU A 58 10.04 -13.03 10.99
C LEU A 58 9.27 -11.82 11.55
N CYS A 59 7.94 -11.90 11.57
CA CYS A 59 7.04 -10.99 12.30
C CYS A 59 6.27 -11.77 13.39
N PRO A 60 6.96 -12.34 14.40
CA PRO A 60 6.40 -13.34 15.31
C PRO A 60 5.23 -12.82 16.16
N SER A 61 5.28 -11.56 16.61
CA SER A 61 4.26 -11.03 17.53
C SER A 61 2.88 -10.88 16.87
N GLN A 62 2.85 -10.77 15.53
CA GLN A 62 1.64 -10.48 14.75
C GLN A 62 1.26 -11.61 13.79
N ARG A 63 1.94 -12.76 13.85
CA ARG A 63 1.70 -13.91 12.96
C ARG A 63 0.26 -14.42 13.02
N SER A 64 -0.38 -14.36 14.19
CA SER A 64 -1.80 -14.73 14.37
C SER A 64 -2.77 -13.87 13.57
N ARG A 65 -2.34 -12.68 13.13
CA ARG A 65 -3.10 -11.76 12.26
C ARG A 65 -2.79 -11.96 10.76
N GLY A 66 -2.02 -13.00 10.40
CA GLY A 66 -1.59 -13.24 9.03
C GLY A 66 -0.51 -12.28 8.54
N VAL A 67 0.19 -11.60 9.45
CA VAL A 67 1.34 -10.75 9.13
C VAL A 67 2.58 -11.62 8.92
N GLU A 68 3.35 -11.30 7.88
CA GLU A 68 4.62 -11.96 7.56
C GLU A 68 5.61 -10.95 6.97
N CYS A 69 6.88 -11.33 6.93
CA CYS A 69 7.93 -10.51 6.32
C CYS A 69 7.88 -10.54 4.79
N CYS A 70 7.99 -9.37 4.18
CA CYS A 70 7.91 -9.13 2.75
C CYS A 70 8.99 -8.14 2.31
N TYR A 71 9.62 -8.37 1.16
CA TYR A 71 10.59 -7.43 0.56
C TYR A 71 9.93 -6.31 -0.26
N GLY A 72 8.61 -6.33 -0.38
CA GLY A 72 7.83 -5.34 -1.11
C GLY A 72 6.80 -4.67 -0.21
N LEU A 73 6.41 -3.46 -0.57
CA LEU A 73 5.25 -2.80 0.03
C LEU A 73 3.97 -3.56 -0.31
N SER A 74 3.00 -3.54 0.61
CA SER A 74 1.65 -4.07 0.37
C SER A 74 1.09 -3.57 -0.96
N VAL A 75 0.48 -4.45 -1.76
CA VAL A 75 -0.20 -4.08 -3.01
C VAL A 75 -1.40 -3.16 -2.77
N LYS A 76 -1.90 -3.11 -1.53
CA LYS A 76 -2.96 -2.18 -1.11
C LYS A 76 -2.45 -0.81 -0.68
N GLU A 77 -1.14 -0.63 -0.51
CA GLU A 77 -0.58 0.69 -0.20
C GLU A 77 -0.51 1.55 -1.47
N THR A 78 -1.52 2.39 -1.63
CA THR A 78 -1.67 3.33 -2.76
C THR A 78 -1.42 4.78 -2.36
N ARG A 79 -0.96 5.07 -1.14
CA ARG A 79 -0.62 6.45 -0.72
C ARG A 79 0.80 6.76 -1.14
N CYS A 80 0.97 7.81 -1.93
CA CYS A 80 2.24 8.29 -2.46
C CYS A 80 3.27 8.53 -1.35
N GLU A 81 2.87 9.21 -0.27
CA GLU A 81 3.76 9.55 0.83
C GLU A 81 4.30 8.30 1.53
N LYS A 82 3.46 7.29 1.74
CA LYS A 82 3.84 6.01 2.39
C LYS A 82 4.75 5.15 1.54
N ARG A 83 4.80 5.39 0.23
CA ARG A 83 5.75 4.78 -0.69
C ARG A 83 7.05 5.60 -0.85
N GLY A 84 7.23 6.66 -0.05
CA GLY A 84 8.38 7.56 -0.14
C GLY A 84 8.39 8.43 -1.40
N GLY A 85 7.19 8.74 -1.92
CA GLY A 85 7.01 9.63 -3.06
C GLY A 85 6.53 11.03 -2.67
N MET A 86 6.44 11.89 -3.68
CA MET A 86 5.81 13.20 -3.56
C MET A 86 4.85 13.48 -4.73
N CYS A 87 3.78 14.21 -4.46
CA CYS A 87 2.83 14.63 -5.48
C CYS A 87 3.32 15.91 -6.17
N LEU A 88 3.60 15.82 -7.47
CA LEU A 88 4.13 16.92 -8.29
C LEU A 88 3.10 17.37 -9.34
N PRO A 89 3.02 18.67 -9.64
CA PRO A 89 2.07 19.20 -10.62
C PRO A 89 2.45 18.86 -12.06
N GLY A 90 1.45 18.75 -12.92
CA GLY A 90 1.63 18.58 -14.36
C GLY A 90 1.38 17.16 -14.86
N LYS A 91 1.34 16.99 -16.19
CA LYS A 91 0.96 15.71 -16.82
C LYS A 91 2.06 14.65 -16.77
N LYS A 92 3.32 15.08 -16.80
CA LYS A 92 4.51 14.21 -16.72
C LYS A 92 5.57 14.86 -15.83
N PRO A 93 5.33 14.91 -14.50
CA PRO A 93 6.24 15.59 -13.59
C PRO A 93 7.56 14.84 -13.38
N CYS A 94 7.60 13.55 -13.71
CA CYS A 94 8.76 12.70 -13.57
C CYS A 94 8.81 11.64 -14.68
N GLY A 95 9.95 10.95 -14.80
CA GLY A 95 10.13 9.84 -15.74
C GLY A 95 9.21 8.67 -15.44
N ASP A 96 8.88 7.89 -16.46
CA ASP A 96 7.88 6.82 -16.36
C ASP A 96 8.25 5.70 -15.37
N VAL A 97 9.55 5.54 -15.09
CA VAL A 97 10.09 4.55 -14.13
C VAL A 97 9.71 4.87 -12.68
N ILE A 98 9.65 6.15 -12.33
CA ILE A 98 9.36 6.61 -10.95
C ILE A 98 7.94 7.16 -10.80
N LEU A 99 7.16 7.15 -11.89
CA LEU A 99 5.78 7.59 -11.89
C LEU A 99 4.86 6.49 -11.33
N PHE A 100 4.24 6.75 -10.19
CA PHE A 100 3.24 5.84 -9.60
C PHE A 100 1.83 6.32 -9.93
N LYS A 101 1.10 5.54 -10.73
CA LYS A 101 -0.18 5.97 -11.33
C LYS A 101 -1.36 5.67 -10.42
N GLU A 102 -1.21 4.71 -9.53
CA GLU A 102 -2.24 4.18 -8.64
C GLU A 102 -2.38 5.04 -7.37
N ALA A 103 -1.65 6.15 -7.26
CA ALA A 103 -1.69 7.04 -6.10
C ALA A 103 -3.09 7.59 -5.82
N THR A 104 -3.58 7.40 -4.58
CA THR A 104 -4.93 7.81 -4.17
C THR A 104 -4.97 9.07 -3.31
N ASP A 105 -3.82 9.51 -2.81
CA ASP A 105 -3.66 10.66 -1.91
C ASP A 105 -3.15 11.93 -2.62
N CYS A 106 -2.83 11.86 -3.91
CA CYS A 106 -2.41 13.03 -4.66
C CYS A 106 -3.59 13.97 -4.99
N PRO A 107 -3.44 15.29 -4.75
CA PRO A 107 -4.42 16.29 -5.17
C PRO A 107 -4.71 16.27 -6.68
N LYS A 108 -5.82 16.88 -7.09
CA LYS A 108 -6.14 17.05 -8.51
C LYS A 108 -4.97 17.70 -9.27
N ASP A 109 -4.78 17.25 -10.51
CA ASP A 109 -3.74 17.73 -11.44
C ASP A 109 -2.28 17.53 -10.97
N THR A 110 -2.08 16.69 -9.96
CA THR A 110 -0.76 16.21 -9.53
C THR A 110 -0.60 14.72 -9.79
N LYS A 111 0.65 14.24 -9.85
CA LYS A 111 1.00 12.81 -9.98
C LYS A 111 2.07 12.44 -8.96
N CYS A 112 2.02 11.20 -8.49
CA CYS A 112 3.00 10.68 -7.55
C CYS A 112 4.30 10.30 -8.25
N CYS A 113 5.41 10.81 -7.73
CA CYS A 113 6.76 10.46 -8.15
C CYS A 113 7.48 9.84 -6.95
N ILE A 114 7.90 8.57 -7.06
CA ILE A 114 8.63 7.84 -6.02
C ILE A 114 10.09 8.31 -6.01
N LEU A 115 10.57 8.77 -4.85
CA LEU A 115 11.89 9.40 -4.71
C LEU A 115 12.93 8.50 -4.03
N VAL A 116 12.47 7.44 -3.37
CA VAL A 116 13.32 6.43 -2.73
C VAL A 116 13.38 5.19 -3.63
N HIS A 117 14.58 4.76 -3.98
CA HIS A 117 14.82 3.56 -4.77
C HIS A 117 15.77 2.62 -4.02
#